data_AF-A0A8T6LY92-F1
#
_entry.id   AF-A0A8T6LY92-F1
#
_cell.length_a   1.000
_cell.length_b   1.000
_cell.length_c   1.000
_cell.angle_alpha   90.00
_cell.angle_beta   90.00
_cell.angle_gamma   90.00
#
_symmetry.space_group_name_H-M   'P 1'
#
loop_
_entity.id
_entity.type
_entity.pdbx_description
1 polymer ?
#
loop_
_entity_poly.entity_id
_entity_poly.type
_entity_poly.pdbx_seq_one_letter_code
_entity_poly.pdbx_strand_id
1 'polypeptide(L)'
;KLQNRLGLAIGQGLVLSLIIGYLTEQWRFGLGALLLFGLLIQFSFERMKNSIEASRLQAINDLGWKETSLSEEECRSRIEKILNA
;
A
#
# COMPACT_ATOMS: atom_id res chain seq x y z
N LYS A 1 4.28 -6.59 7.80
CA LYS A 1 2.82 -6.82 7.66
C LYS A 1 2.32 -6.70 6.22
N LEU A 2 2.70 -5.68 5.44
CA LEU A 2 2.27 -5.53 4.03
C LEU A 2 2.76 -6.68 3.11
N GLN A 3 4.03 -7.11 3.26
CA GLN A 3 4.61 -8.21 2.48
C GLN A 3 3.88 -9.55 2.67
N ASN A 4 3.38 -9.87 3.88
CA ASN A 4 2.57 -11.08 4.10
C ASN A 4 1.22 -11.01 3.38
N ARG A 5 0.54 -9.86 3.40
CA ARG A 5 -0.73 -9.68 2.70
C ARG A 5 -0.56 -9.79 1.19
N LEU A 6 0.59 -9.35 0.69
CA LEU A 6 0.90 -9.52 -0.71
C LEU A 6 1.16 -10.98 -1.09
N GLY A 7 1.98 -11.69 -0.31
CA GLY A 7 2.23 -13.11 -0.54
C GLY A 7 0.92 -13.90 -0.59
N LEU A 8 -0.04 -13.55 0.27
CA LEU A 8 -1.38 -14.13 0.25
C LEU A 8 -2.15 -13.79 -1.04
N ALA A 9 -2.12 -12.54 -1.51
CA ALA A 9 -2.80 -12.14 -2.74
C ALA A 9 -2.21 -12.80 -4.00
N ILE A 10 -0.89 -12.90 -4.09
CA ILE A 10 -0.19 -13.60 -5.18
C ILE A 10 -0.53 -15.09 -5.15
N GLY A 11 -0.49 -15.70 -3.95
CA GLY A 11 -0.87 -17.11 -3.76
C GLY A 11 -2.32 -17.38 -4.18
N GLN A 12 -3.25 -16.51 -3.80
CA GLN A 12 -4.67 -16.61 -4.19
C GLN A 12 -4.86 -16.47 -5.70
N GLY A 13 -4.17 -15.52 -6.35
CA GLY A 13 -4.25 -15.34 -7.80
C GLY A 13 -3.73 -16.55 -8.58
N LEU A 14 -2.65 -17.17 -8.11
CA LEU A 14 -2.12 -18.41 -8.68
C LEU A 14 -3.09 -19.59 -8.52
N VAL A 15 -3.66 -19.76 -7.32
CA VAL A 15 -4.63 -20.83 -7.05
C VAL A 15 -5.88 -20.67 -7.91
N LEU A 16 -6.42 -19.46 -8.01
CA LEU A 16 -7.60 -19.17 -8.84
C LEU A 16 -7.31 -19.40 -10.33
N SER A 17 -6.15 -18.99 -10.83
CA SER A 17 -5.73 -19.24 -12.21
C SER A 17 -5.64 -20.74 -12.52
N LEU A 18 -5.07 -21.53 -11.61
CA LEU A 18 -4.99 -22.99 -11.75
C LEU A 18 -6.37 -23.65 -11.72
N ILE A 19 -7.26 -23.20 -10.83
CA ILE A 19 -8.65 -23.67 -10.77
C ILE A 19 -9.38 -23.37 -12.10
N ILE A 20 -9.21 -22.16 -12.65
CA ILE A 20 -9.83 -21.79 -13.93
C ILE A 20 -9.28 -22.64 -15.07
N GLY A 21 -7.96 -22.88 -15.11
CA GLY A 21 -7.32 -23.73 -16.11
C GLY A 21 -7.79 -25.18 -16.04
N TYR A 22 -7.98 -25.70 -14.83
CA TYR A 22 -8.51 -27.05 -14.59
C TYR A 22 -9.99 -27.17 -14.98
N LEU A 23 -10.83 -26.23 -14.55
CA LEU A 23 -12.28 -26.28 -14.77
C LEU A 23 -12.68 -26.10 -16.23
N THR A 24 -11.88 -25.36 -17.00
CA THR A 24 -12.17 -25.06 -18.40
C THR A 24 -11.56 -26.10 -19.35
N GLU A 25 -10.77 -27.05 -18.85
CA GLU A 25 -9.91 -28.02 -19.59
C GLU A 25 -8.94 -27.38 -20.60
N GLN A 26 -9.00 -26.06 -20.75
CA GLN A 26 -8.24 -25.25 -21.68
C GLN A 26 -7.29 -24.34 -20.90
N TRP A 27 -6.02 -24.71 -20.93
CA TRP A 27 -4.90 -24.00 -20.29
C TRP A 27 -4.80 -22.52 -20.69
N ARG A 28 -5.31 -22.14 -21.88
CA ARG A 28 -5.35 -20.76 -22.36
C ARG A 28 -6.14 -19.82 -21.44
N PHE A 29 -7.25 -20.29 -20.88
CA PHE A 29 -8.07 -19.48 -19.97
C PHE A 29 -7.41 -19.32 -18.59
N GLY A 30 -6.74 -20.37 -18.10
CA GLY A 30 -5.93 -20.27 -16.88
C GLY A 30 -4.79 -19.26 -17.03
N LEU A 31 -4.07 -19.30 -18.16
CA LEU A 31 -2.99 -18.35 -18.46
C LEU A 31 -3.49 -16.91 -18.60
N GLY A 32 -4.64 -16.72 -19.26
CA GLY A 32 -5.28 -15.41 -19.38
C GLY A 32 -5.69 -14.83 -18.03
N ALA A 33 -6.27 -15.67 -17.16
CA ALA A 33 -6.61 -15.26 -15.79
C ALA A 33 -5.36 -14.91 -14.98
N LEU A 34 -4.26 -15.67 -15.11
CA LEU A 34 -3.00 -15.36 -14.44
C LEU A 34 -2.47 -13.98 -14.84
N LEU A 35 -2.45 -13.71 -16.14
CA LEU A 35 -2.00 -12.42 -16.68
C LEU A 35 -2.88 -11.27 -16.21
N LEU A 36 -4.21 -11.46 -16.22
CA LEU A 36 -5.15 -10.46 -15.75
C LEU A 36 -4.96 -10.15 -14.25
N PHE A 37 -4.89 -11.17 -13.40
CA PHE A 37 -4.69 -10.97 -11.96
C PHE A 37 -3.31 -10.38 -11.65
N GLY A 38 -2.26 -10.82 -12.36
CA GLY A 38 -0.92 -10.25 -12.24
C GLY A 38 -0.92 -8.74 -12.55
N LEU A 39 -1.57 -8.34 -13.64
CA LEU A 39 -1.70 -6.93 -14.03
C LEU A 39 -2.43 -6.10 -12.97
N LEU A 40 -3.54 -6.62 -12.45
CA LEU A 40 -4.35 -5.94 -11.43
C LEU A 40 -3.58 -5.79 -10.10
N ILE A 41 -2.80 -6.80 -9.71
CA ILE A 41 -1.94 -6.73 -8.52
C ILE A 41 -0.84 -5.69 -8.71
N GLN A 42 -0.17 -5.68 -9.87
CA GLN A 42 0.87 -4.70 -10.20
C GLN A 42 0.32 -3.26 -10.16
N PHE A 43 -0.82 -3.03 -10.80
CA PHE A 43 -1.50 -1.74 -10.80
C PHE A 43 -1.90 -1.29 -9.39
N SER A 44 -2.51 -2.19 -8.61
CA SER A 44 -2.94 -1.89 -7.24
C SER A 44 -1.77 -1.53 -6.34
N PHE A 45 -0.63 -2.18 -6.55
CA PHE A 45 0.59 -1.89 -5.83
C PHE A 45 1.18 -0.54 -6.12
N GLU A 46 1.28 -0.20 -7.39
CA GLU A 46 1.80 1.08 -7.84
C GLU A 46 0.92 2.22 -7.33
N ARG A 47 -0.40 2.03 -7.39
CA ARG A 47 -1.37 2.95 -6.80
C ARG A 47 -1.27 3.03 -5.28
N MET A 48 -1.08 1.92 -4.60
CA MET A 48 -0.94 1.89 -3.14
C MET A 48 0.36 2.57 -2.69
N LYS A 49 1.46 2.42 -3.42
CA LYS A 49 2.73 3.11 -3.15
C LYS A 49 2.54 4.63 -3.27
N ASN A 50 1.95 5.09 -4.37
CA ASN A 50 1.67 6.51 -4.60
C ASN A 50 0.72 7.10 -3.52
N SER A 51 -0.30 6.33 -3.13
CA SER A 51 -1.21 6.71 -2.04
C SER A 51 -0.53 6.82 -0.68
N ILE A 52 0.37 5.90 -0.34
CA ILE A 52 1.08 5.90 0.95
C ILE A 52 2.06 7.07 1.02
N GLU A 53 2.72 7.40 -0.09
CA GLU A 53 3.62 8.55 -0.16
C GLU A 53 2.85 9.87 -0.02
N ALA A 54 1.72 10.01 -0.71
CA ALA A 54 0.82 11.15 -0.54
C ALA A 54 0.27 11.25 0.90
N SER A 55 -0.11 10.12 1.51
CA SER A 55 -0.62 10.09 2.89
C SER A 55 0.48 10.39 3.91
N ARG A 56 1.72 9.97 3.67
CA ARG A 56 2.88 10.33 4.51
C ARG A 56 3.18 11.82 4.42
N LEU A 57 3.19 12.38 3.22
CA LEU A 57 3.43 13.80 3.02
C LEU A 57 2.33 14.64 3.70
N GLN A 58 1.08 14.20 3.57
CA GLN A 58 -0.06 14.82 4.24
C GLN A 58 0.01 14.68 5.76
N ALA A 59 0.40 13.51 6.28
CA ALA A 59 0.60 13.31 7.72
C ALA A 59 1.76 14.14 8.29
N ILE A 60 2.88 14.31 7.56
CA ILE A 60 3.99 15.18 7.96
C ILE A 60 3.55 16.65 7.99
N ASN A 61 2.75 17.06 7.00
CA ASN A 61 2.18 18.41 6.93
C ASN A 61 1.12 18.65 8.02
N ASP A 62 0.30 17.65 8.34
CA ASP A 62 -0.73 17.67 9.38
C ASP A 62 -0.13 17.65 10.80
N LEU A 63 1.01 16.95 10.98
CA LEU A 63 1.85 17.04 12.18
C LEU A 63 2.57 18.40 12.31
N GLY A 64 2.42 19.27 11.31
CA GLY A 64 2.94 20.64 11.31
C GLY A 64 4.46 20.72 11.29
N TRP A 65 5.15 19.66 10.84
CA TRP A 65 6.58 19.73 10.55
C TRP A 65 6.77 20.22 9.12
N LYS A 66 6.91 21.55 9.00
CA LYS A 66 7.52 22.14 7.81
C LYS A 66 9.04 21.97 7.94
N GLU A 67 9.68 21.51 6.88
CA GLU A 67 11.14 21.30 6.75
C GLU A 67 11.99 22.58 6.90
N THR A 68 11.40 23.68 7.38
CA THR A 68 12.07 24.96 7.59
C THR A 68 11.78 25.42 9.01
N SER A 69 12.81 25.24 9.85
CA SER A 69 13.08 25.99 11.09
C SER A 69 11.88 26.17 12.04
N LEU A 70 11.68 25.20 12.93
CA LEU A 70 11.04 25.49 14.21
C LEU A 70 12.00 26.34 15.05
N SER A 71 11.63 27.59 15.33
CA SER A 71 12.26 28.39 16.38
C SER A 71 12.03 27.72 17.74
N GLU A 72 13.00 27.82 18.66
CA GLU A 72 12.96 27.17 19.99
C GLU A 72 11.69 27.46 20.79
N GLU A 73 11.10 28.65 20.62
CA GLU A 73 9.82 29.02 21.26
C GLU A 73 8.64 28.13 20.85
N GLU A 74 8.49 27.81 19.56
CA GLU A 74 7.36 26.98 19.09
C GLU A 74 7.51 25.53 19.54
N CYS A 75 8.74 25.03 19.62
CA CYS A 75 9.05 23.68 20.10
C CYS A 75 8.65 23.52 21.57
N ARG A 76 8.95 24.51 22.42
CA ARG A 76 8.54 24.50 23.84
C ARG A 76 7.03 24.47 24.01
N SER A 77 6.28 25.29 23.27
CA SER A 77 4.82 25.33 23.37
C SER A 77 4.14 24.01 22.99
N ARG A 78 4.71 23.25 22.03
CA ARG A 78 4.19 21.95 21.61
C ARG A 78 4.50 20.86 22.63
N ILE A 79 5.70 20.88 23.23
CA ILE A 79 6.06 19.95 24.31
C ILE A 79 5.15 20.16 25.53
N GLU A 80 4.86 21.40 25.89
CA GLU A 80 3.97 21.72 27.01
C GLU A 80 2.53 21.25 26.78
N LYS A 81 2.02 21.34 25.55
CA LYS A 81 0.71 20.78 25.18
C LYS A 81 0.64 19.26 25.25
N ILE A 82 1.73 18.55 24.96
CA ILE A 82 1.78 17.09 25.03
C ILE A 82 1.94 16.61 26.48
N LEU A 83 2.66 17.37 27.31
CA LEU A 83 2.88 17.03 28.71
C LEU A 83 1.64 17.27 29.60
N ASN A 84 0.74 18.17 29.17
CA ASN A 84 -0.46 18.58 29.89
C ASN A 84 -1.77 18.00 29.29
N ALA A 85 -1.64 17.02 28.37
CA ALA A 85 -2.73 16.25 27.77
C ALA A 85 -2.78 14.83 28.34
#